data_AF-E8WJ17-F1
#
_entry.id   AF-E8WJ17-F1
#
_cell.length_a   1.000
_cell.length_b   1.000
_cell.length_c   1.000
_cell.angle_alpha   90.00
_cell.angle_beta   90.00
_cell.angle_gamma   90.00
#
_symmetry.space_group_name_H-M   'P 1'
#
loop_
_entity.id
_entity.type
_entity.pdbx_description
1 polymer ?
#
loop_
_entity_poly.entity_id
_entity_poly.type
_entity_poly.pdbx_seq_one_letter_code
_entity_poly.pdbx_strand_id
1 'polypeptide(L)' 'MVNGTVKWFNDSKGFGFIEQENGDDVFVHFSAITGDGFKSLAEGDSVTFEVAKGPKGLQAANVSRN' A
#
# COMPACT_ATOMS: atom_id res chain seq x y z
N MET A 1 6.73 -3.62 10.77
CA MET A 1 5.51 -3.95 9.99
C MET A 1 4.31 -3.27 10.63
N VAL A 2 3.41 -2.76 9.81
CA VAL A 2 2.20 -2.01 10.16
C VAL A 2 1.04 -2.61 9.37
N ASN A 3 -0.15 -2.67 9.98
CA ASN A 3 -1.37 -3.06 9.28
C ASN A 3 -2.15 -1.84 8.82
N GLY A 4 -2.92 -2.02 7.76
CA GLY A 4 -3.83 -0.99 7.29
C GLY A 4 -4.84 -1.55 6.30
N THR A 5 -5.68 -0.65 5.83
CA THR A 5 -6.75 -0.94 4.87
C THR A 5 -6.50 -0.14 3.61
N VAL A 6 -6.59 -0.78 2.45
CA VAL A 6 -6.44 -0.09 1.17
C VAL A 6 -7.59 0.89 0.99
N LYS A 7 -7.26 2.18 1.00
CA LYS A 7 -8.24 3.26 0.87
C LYS A 7 -8.72 3.42 -0.55
N TRP A 8 -7.79 3.30 -1.50
CA TRP A 8 -8.07 3.18 -2.93
C TRP A 8 -6.80 2.76 -3.66
N PHE A 9 -6.95 2.12 -4.81
CA PHE A 9 -5.87 1.82 -5.73
C PHE A 9 -6.34 2.03 -7.16
N ASN A 10 -5.48 2.59 -8.01
CA ASN A 10 -5.76 2.75 -9.43
C ASN A 10 -4.89 1.79 -10.22
N ASP A 11 -5.47 0.69 -10.68
CA ASP A 11 -4.78 -0.35 -11.46
C ASP A 11 -4.10 0.19 -12.72
N SER A 12 -4.75 1.14 -13.40
CA SER A 12 -4.23 1.71 -14.65
C SER A 12 -2.99 2.58 -14.41
N LYS A 13 -2.91 3.24 -13.24
CA LYS A 13 -1.77 4.08 -12.86
C LYS A 13 -0.75 3.36 -11.98
N GLY A 14 -1.10 2.21 -11.40
CA GLY A 14 -0.23 1.40 -10.56
C GLY A 14 0.10 2.03 -9.19
N PHE A 15 -0.78 2.86 -8.65
CA PHE A 15 -0.59 3.44 -7.31
C PHE A 15 -1.91 3.71 -6.58
N GLY A 16 -1.80 3.90 -5.28
CA GLY A 16 -2.93 4.15 -4.39
C GLY A 16 -2.48 4.66 -3.03
N PHE A 17 -3.39 4.55 -2.06
CA PHE A 17 -3.14 4.87 -0.66
C PHE A 17 -3.69 3.78 0.26
N ILE A 18 -2.98 3.56 1.36
CA ILE A 18 -3.37 2.67 2.45
C ILE A 18 -3.61 3.53 3.69
N GLU A 19 -4.79 3.39 4.27
CA GLU A 19 -5.11 3.99 5.57
C GLU A 19 -4.47 3.15 6.67
N GLN A 20 -3.61 3.76 7.50
CA GLN A 20 -3.03 3.09 8.66
C GLN A 20 -4.07 2.97 9.76
N GLU A 21 -4.03 1.89 10.55
CA GLU A 21 -4.91 1.79 11.74
C GLU A 21 -4.69 2.96 12.72
N ASN A 22 -3.45 3.48 12.80
CA ASN A 22 -3.09 4.63 13.61
C ASN A 22 -2.01 5.46 12.91
N GLY A 23 -2.39 6.44 12.10
CA GLY A 23 -1.44 7.32 11.42
C GLY A 23 -2.01 8.07 10.22
N ASP A 24 -1.12 8.65 9.44
CA ASP A 24 -1.45 9.31 8.18
C ASP A 24 -1.66 8.27 7.06
N ASP A 25 -2.36 8.65 5.99
CA ASP A 25 -2.44 7.81 4.79
C ASP A 25 -1.05 7.58 4.18
N VAL A 26 -0.75 6.33 3.82
CA VAL A 26 0.53 5.93 3.27
C VAL A 26 0.40 5.67 1.78
N PHE A 27 1.26 6.32 0.99
CA PHE A 27 1.30 6.11 -0.46
C PHE A 27 1.80 4.69 -0.79
N VAL A 28 1.17 4.02 -1.76
CA VAL A 28 1.62 2.71 -2.25
C VAL A 28 1.77 2.71 -3.77
N HIS A 29 2.90 2.19 -4.25
CA HIS A 29 3.14 1.93 -5.67
C HIS A 29 3.15 0.42 -5.94
N PHE A 30 2.73 -0.01 -7.12
CA PHE A 30 2.61 -1.43 -7.46
C PHE A 30 3.93 -2.21 -7.24
N SER A 31 5.08 -1.54 -7.42
CA SER A 31 6.40 -2.18 -7.23
C SER A 31 6.64 -2.64 -5.79
N ALA A 32 5.96 -2.03 -4.82
CA ALA A 32 6.06 -2.38 -3.40
C ALA A 32 5.21 -3.61 -3.03
N ILE A 33 4.28 -4.01 -3.90
CA ILE A 33 3.41 -5.17 -3.67
C ILE A 33 4.21 -6.45 -3.92
N THR A 34 4.16 -7.32 -2.93
CA THR A 34 4.79 -8.65 -2.96
C THR A 34 3.83 -9.69 -3.53
N GLY A 35 4.38 -10.77 -4.10
CA GLY A 35 3.61 -11.82 -4.76
C GLY A 35 3.82 -11.87 -6.27
N ASP A 36 3.36 -12.98 -6.86
CA ASP A 36 3.44 -13.26 -8.28
C ASP A 36 2.21 -12.75 -9.05
N GLY A 37 2.38 -12.46 -10.33
CA GLY A 37 1.29 -12.00 -11.21
C GLY A 37 1.06 -10.48 -11.16
N PHE A 38 -0.20 -10.07 -11.36
CA PHE A 38 -0.57 -8.67 -11.49
C PHE A 38 -0.57 -7.97 -10.12
N LYS A 39 0.33 -7.00 -9.94
CA LYS A 39 0.54 -6.26 -8.70
C LYS A 39 -0.50 -5.15 -8.53
N SER A 40 -1.62 -5.49 -7.89
CA SER A 40 -2.71 -4.57 -7.60
C SER A 40 -3.19 -4.71 -6.14
N LEU A 41 -4.10 -3.85 -5.70
CA LEU A 41 -4.81 -3.89 -4.43
C LEU A 41 -6.28 -3.51 -4.69
N ALA A 42 -7.23 -4.13 -4.00
CA ALA A 42 -8.62 -3.71 -4.03
C ALA A 42 -8.93 -2.75 -2.87
N GLU A 43 -9.84 -1.81 -3.07
CA GLU A 43 -10.36 -0.97 -1.97
C GLU A 43 -10.97 -1.87 -0.88
N GLY A 44 -10.61 -1.61 0.37
CA GLY A 44 -11.00 -2.42 1.52
C GLY A 44 -10.10 -3.61 1.83
N ASP A 45 -9.11 -3.94 1.00
CA ASP A 45 -8.15 -5.01 1.29
C ASP A 45 -7.39 -4.71 2.60
N SER A 46 -7.32 -5.71 3.49
CA SER A 46 -6.43 -5.67 4.65
C SER A 46 -5.02 -6.03 4.23
N VAL A 47 -4.06 -5.18 4.58
CA VAL A 47 -2.65 -5.34 4.16
C VAL A 47 -1.70 -5.14 5.32
N THR A 48 -0.57 -5.84 5.25
CA THR A 48 0.58 -5.62 6.11
C THR A 48 1.74 -5.07 5.28
N PHE A 49 2.42 -4.04 5.79
CA PHE A 49 3.48 -3.36 5.06
C PHE A 49 4.51 -2.71 5.99
N GLU A 50 5.59 -2.20 5.42
CA GLU A 50 6.56 -1.36 6.11
C GLU A 50 6.41 0.09 5.67
N VAL A 51 6.54 1.03 6.60
CA VAL A 51 6.47 2.47 6.31
C VAL A 51 7.88 2.99 6.12
N ALA A 52 8.13 3.62 4.97
CA ALA A 52 9.37 4.29 4.65
C ALA A 52 9.12 5.76 4.34
N LYS A 53 10.12 6.61 4.61
CA LYS A 53 10.06 8.04 4.24
C LYS A 53 10.57 8.21 2.81
N GLY A 54 9.69 8.66 1.91
CA GLY A 54 10.01 8.97 0.52
C GLY A 54 10.09 10.48 0.26
N PRO A 55 10.46 10.88 -0.97
CA PRO A 55 10.56 12.29 -1.36
C PRO A 55 9.21 13.03 -1.34
N LYS A 56 8.08 12.31 -1.31
CA LYS A 56 6.72 12.85 -1.31
C LYS A 56 5.92 12.54 -0.04
N GLY A 57 6.59 12.12 1.04
CA GLY A 57 5.93 11.72 2.30
C GLY A 57 6.09 10.23 2.59
N LEU A 58 5.20 9.68 3.41
CA LEU A 58 5.22 8.27 3.78
C LEU A 58 4.84 7.38 2.60
N GLN A 59 5.60 6.32 2.38
CA GLN A 59 5.34 5.30 1.37
C GLN A 59 5.42 3.89 1.95
N ALA A 60 4.64 2.98 1.39
CA ALA A 60 4.61 1.58 1.78
C ALA A 60 5.69 0.78 1.03
N ALA A 61 6.33 -0.13 1.74
CA ALA A 61 7.27 -1.11 1.23
C ALA A 61 6.84 -2.53 1.66
N ASN A 62 7.24 -3.54 0.90
CA ASN A 62 6.99 -4.95 1.20
C ASN A 62 5.52 -5.24 1.56
N VAL A 63 4.60 -4.74 0.72
CA VAL A 63 3.16 -4.84 0.95
C VAL A 63 2.69 -6.26 0.65
N SER A 64 2.02 -6.89 1.62
CA SER A 64 1.34 -8.18 1.47
C SER A 64 -0.13 -8.03 1.84
N ARG A 65 -1.00 -8.71 1.10
CA ARG A 65 -2.40 -8.88 1.49
C ARG A 65 -2.48 -9.92 2.62
N ASN A 66 -3.37 -9.70 3.58
CA ASN A 66 -3.63 -10.63 4.68
C ASN A 66 -4.70 -11.66 4.31
#